data_AF-A0A6I2M184-F1
#
_entry.id   AF-A0A6I2M184-F1
#
_cell.length_a   1.000
_cell.length_b   1.000
_cell.length_c   1.000
_cell.angle_alpha   90.00
_cell.angle_beta   90.00
_cell.angle_gamma   90.00
#
_symmetry.space_group_name_H-M   'P 1'
#
loop_
_entity.id
_entity.type
_entity.pdbx_description
1 polymer ?
#
loop_
_entity_poly.entity_id
_entity_poly.type
_entity_poly.pdbx_seq_one_letter_code
_entity_poly.pdbx_strand_id
1 'polypeptide(L)'
;MPAVTSSLSSKTLSLRLVLTVALALPAAATILPASANAAQASATDLKCLADTIYFEARGEPIAGQKAVAEVILNRVDDRQFPNSVCGVVNQGKAGACQFSYNCGGKQRPIREKAAYMRAHDVAEAALNGAPRTLTEGATYFHATSVRPSWSRKFLRTARIGSHIFYRPSGNRRVASN
;
A
#
# COMPACT_ATOMS: atom_id res chain seq x y z
N MET A 1 21.66 88.04 -17.02
CA MET A 1 21.18 88.08 -18.42
C MET A 1 21.40 86.69 -19.04
N PRO A 2 20.50 86.13 -19.87
CA PRO A 2 19.04 86.21 -19.93
C PRO A 2 18.37 84.84 -19.63
N ALA A 3 17.05 84.89 -19.46
CA ALA A 3 16.14 83.76 -19.55
C ALA A 3 16.04 83.24 -20.99
N VAL A 4 15.76 81.95 -21.18
CA VAL A 4 15.06 81.48 -22.38
C VAL A 4 14.03 80.41 -21.98
N THR A 5 12.79 80.79 -22.23
CA THR A 5 11.53 80.04 -22.17
C THR A 5 11.50 78.86 -23.14
N SER A 6 10.70 77.83 -22.85
CA SER A 6 9.93 77.04 -23.85
C SER A 6 9.02 76.06 -23.09
N SER A 7 7.72 76.34 -22.99
CA SER A 7 6.66 75.99 -23.96
C SER A 7 6.16 74.55 -23.78
N LEU A 8 4.93 74.46 -23.25
CA LEU A 8 4.14 73.25 -23.12
C LEU A 8 3.79 72.66 -24.49
N SER A 9 3.68 71.33 -24.58
CA SER A 9 2.84 70.68 -25.59
C SER A 9 2.34 69.34 -25.05
N SER A 10 1.23 69.39 -24.32
CA SER A 10 0.42 68.23 -23.97
C SER A 10 -0.13 67.59 -25.25
N LYS A 11 0.40 66.43 -25.64
CA LYS A 11 -0.23 65.57 -26.63
C LYS A 11 -0.96 64.46 -25.89
N THR A 12 -2.26 64.62 -25.81
CA THR A 12 -3.22 63.64 -25.32
C THR A 12 -3.09 62.34 -26.10
N LEU A 13 -2.64 61.28 -25.43
CA LEU A 13 -2.55 59.95 -25.99
C LEU A 13 -3.97 59.35 -26.02
N SER A 14 -4.60 59.37 -27.19
CA SER A 14 -5.90 58.76 -27.41
C SER A 14 -5.74 57.24 -27.38
N LEU A 15 -6.04 56.63 -26.23
CA LEU A 15 -6.00 55.20 -26.01
C LEU A 15 -7.15 54.53 -26.79
N ARG A 16 -6.88 54.05 -28.00
CA ARG A 16 -7.81 53.14 -28.71
C ARG A 16 -7.62 51.73 -28.15
N LEU A 17 -8.37 51.43 -27.11
CA LEU A 17 -8.55 50.08 -26.58
C LEU A 17 -9.32 49.25 -27.62
N VAL A 18 -8.60 48.52 -28.48
CA VAL A 18 -9.21 47.48 -29.32
C VAL A 18 -9.42 46.27 -28.41
N LEU A 19 -10.62 46.16 -27.84
CA LEU A 19 -11.02 45.02 -27.04
C LEU A 19 -11.40 43.86 -27.97
N THR A 20 -10.40 43.10 -28.45
CA THR A 20 -10.66 41.77 -28.99
C THR A 20 -10.99 40.84 -27.83
N VAL A 21 -12.29 40.64 -27.56
CA VAL A 21 -12.75 39.57 -26.69
C VAL A 21 -12.56 38.25 -27.43
N ALA A 22 -11.43 37.60 -27.23
CA ALA A 22 -11.30 36.19 -27.58
C ALA A 22 -12.11 35.39 -26.55
N LEU A 23 -13.30 34.92 -26.93
CA LEU A 23 -14.02 33.91 -26.16
C LEU A 23 -13.22 32.62 -26.22
N ALA A 24 -12.34 32.41 -25.24
CA ALA A 24 -11.82 31.08 -24.95
C ALA A 24 -12.99 30.25 -24.41
N LEU A 25 -13.45 29.27 -25.19
CA LEU A 25 -14.37 28.27 -24.67
C LEU A 25 -13.66 27.54 -23.51
N PRO A 26 -14.34 27.28 -22.37
CA PRO A 26 -13.78 26.39 -21.38
C PRO A 26 -13.70 25.00 -22.04
N ALA A 27 -12.49 24.49 -22.21
CA ALA A 27 -12.30 23.08 -22.46
C ALA A 27 -12.99 22.36 -21.30
N ALA A 28 -14.10 21.68 -21.59
CA ALA A 28 -14.82 20.90 -20.60
C ALA A 28 -13.83 19.88 -20.03
N ALA A 29 -13.34 20.13 -18.82
CA ALA A 29 -12.60 19.15 -18.06
C ALA A 29 -13.58 18.00 -17.81
N THR A 30 -13.43 16.92 -18.58
CA THR A 30 -14.07 15.66 -18.29
C THR A 30 -13.54 15.19 -16.94
N ILE A 31 -14.29 15.51 -15.88
CA ILE A 31 -14.13 14.87 -14.58
C ILE A 31 -14.55 13.42 -14.81
N LEU A 32 -13.62 12.59 -15.26
CA LEU A 32 -13.76 11.14 -15.15
C LEU A 32 -13.99 10.89 -13.66
N PRO A 33 -15.10 10.25 -13.26
CA PRO A 33 -15.19 9.79 -11.88
C PRO A 33 -14.00 8.85 -11.70
N ALA A 34 -13.05 9.25 -10.85
CA ALA A 34 -12.08 8.30 -10.34
C ALA A 34 -12.91 7.15 -9.79
N SER A 35 -12.80 5.96 -10.39
CA SER A 35 -13.56 4.80 -10.00
C SER A 35 -13.45 4.65 -8.49
N ALA A 36 -14.56 4.87 -7.78
CA ALA A 36 -14.69 4.65 -6.35
C ALA A 36 -14.70 3.13 -6.08
N ASN A 37 -13.59 2.49 -6.44
CA ASN A 37 -13.25 1.11 -6.12
C ASN A 37 -12.01 1.09 -5.22
N ALA A 38 -11.72 2.18 -4.50
CA ALA A 38 -11.18 2.03 -3.16
C ALA A 38 -12.32 1.43 -2.32
N ALA A 39 -12.57 0.14 -2.53
CA ALA A 39 -13.56 -0.60 -1.77
C ALA A 39 -13.21 -0.38 -0.31
N GLN A 40 -14.14 0.22 0.46
CA GLN A 40 -14.12 0.09 1.90
C GLN A 40 -13.79 -1.38 2.19
N ALA A 41 -12.63 -1.63 2.80
CA ALA A 41 -12.19 -3.01 2.95
C ALA A 41 -13.30 -3.78 3.66
N SER A 42 -13.70 -4.91 3.07
CA SER A 42 -14.85 -5.64 3.58
C SER A 42 -14.59 -6.05 5.02
N ALA A 43 -15.64 -6.11 5.86
CA ALA A 43 -15.50 -6.63 7.22
C ALA A 43 -14.85 -8.02 7.25
N THR A 44 -15.06 -8.79 6.17
CA THR A 44 -14.41 -10.08 5.92
C THR A 44 -12.91 -9.95 5.72
N ASP A 45 -12.44 -9.03 4.86
CA ASP A 45 -11.00 -8.79 4.63
C ASP A 45 -10.30 -8.26 5.88
N LEU A 46 -10.96 -7.37 6.63
CA LEU A 46 -10.47 -6.90 7.93
C LEU A 46 -10.24 -8.06 8.89
N LYS A 47 -11.22 -8.96 9.01
CA LYS A 47 -11.10 -10.16 9.84
C LYS A 47 -9.97 -11.08 9.36
N CYS A 48 -9.88 -11.35 8.06
CA CYS A 48 -8.83 -12.18 7.47
C CYS A 48 -7.43 -11.62 7.77
N LEU A 49 -7.24 -10.31 7.62
CA LEU A 49 -5.98 -9.65 7.88
C LEU A 49 -5.64 -9.63 9.38
N ALA A 50 -6.60 -9.28 10.24
CA ALA A 50 -6.42 -9.23 11.69
C ALA A 50 -6.07 -10.60 12.27
N ASP A 51 -6.79 -11.66 11.87
CA ASP A 51 -6.50 -13.03 12.28
C ASP A 51 -5.08 -13.43 11.86
N THR A 52 -4.68 -13.12 10.61
CA THR A 52 -3.35 -13.44 10.11
C THR A 52 -2.26 -12.72 10.90
N ILE A 53 -2.39 -11.41 11.13
CA ILE A 53 -1.42 -10.64 11.90
C ILE A 53 -1.34 -11.18 13.34
N TYR A 54 -2.47 -11.52 13.95
CA TYR A 54 -2.47 -12.09 15.29
C TYR A 54 -1.71 -13.42 15.34
N PHE A 55 -1.99 -14.35 14.43
CA PHE A 55 -1.36 -15.68 14.48
C PHE A 55 0.10 -15.68 14.05
N GLU A 56 0.49 -14.78 13.14
CA GLU A 56 1.86 -14.72 12.62
C GLU A 56 2.75 -13.74 13.40
N ALA A 57 2.19 -12.69 14.02
CA ALA A 57 2.98 -11.56 14.52
C ALA A 57 2.51 -10.95 15.85
N ARG A 58 1.59 -11.56 16.62
CA ARG A 58 1.13 -11.00 17.92
C ARG A 58 2.22 -10.68 18.94
N GLY A 59 3.34 -11.42 18.89
CA GLY A 59 4.50 -11.23 19.76
C GLY A 59 5.56 -10.26 19.20
N GLU A 60 5.36 -9.77 17.98
CA GLU A 60 6.29 -8.86 17.31
C GLU A 60 6.02 -7.40 17.73
N PRO A 61 7.04 -6.51 17.63
CA PRO A 61 6.81 -5.08 17.72
C PRO A 61 5.78 -4.63 16.67
N ILE A 62 5.14 -3.48 16.88
CA ILE A 62 4.13 -2.93 15.95
C ILE A 62 4.67 -2.84 14.52
N ALA A 63 5.95 -2.49 14.34
CA ALA A 63 6.58 -2.50 13.02
C ALA A 63 6.56 -3.89 12.35
N GLY A 64 6.77 -4.98 13.11
CA GLY A 64 6.71 -6.34 12.58
C GLY A 64 5.29 -6.75 12.18
N GLN A 65 4.28 -6.35 12.95
CA GLN A 65 2.87 -6.57 12.61
C GLN A 65 2.49 -5.82 11.32
N LYS A 66 2.88 -4.55 11.21
CA LYS A 66 2.70 -3.74 9.98
C LYS A 66 3.42 -4.36 8.78
N ALA A 67 4.63 -4.89 8.97
CA ALA A 67 5.39 -5.53 7.90
C ALA A 67 4.72 -6.82 7.38
N VAL A 68 4.10 -7.62 8.25
CA VAL A 68 3.29 -8.77 7.81
C VAL A 68 2.06 -8.31 7.02
N ALA A 69 1.37 -7.27 7.48
CA ALA A 69 0.25 -6.69 6.75
C ALA A 69 0.67 -6.19 5.35
N GLU A 70 1.81 -5.49 5.29
CA GLU A 70 2.41 -4.99 4.05
C GLU A 70 2.69 -6.13 3.06
N VAL A 71 3.27 -7.26 3.50
CA VAL A 71 3.48 -8.44 2.64
C VAL A 71 2.17 -8.96 2.05
N ILE A 72 1.10 -9.04 2.85
CA ILE A 72 -0.19 -9.55 2.39
C ILE A 72 -0.78 -8.61 1.32
N LEU A 73 -0.73 -7.30 1.54
CA LEU A 73 -1.24 -6.32 0.58
C LEU A 73 -0.36 -6.25 -0.69
N ASN A 74 0.96 -6.42 -0.56
CA ASN A 74 1.85 -6.54 -1.72
C ASN A 74 1.51 -7.77 -2.58
N ARG A 75 1.06 -8.86 -1.96
CA ARG A 75 0.56 -10.03 -2.70
C ARG A 75 -0.76 -9.72 -3.40
N VAL A 76 -1.71 -9.06 -2.73
CA VAL A 76 -2.98 -8.65 -3.37
C VAL A 76 -2.73 -7.83 -4.64
N ASP A 77 -1.71 -6.96 -4.61
CA ASP A 77 -1.34 -6.12 -5.75
C ASP A 77 -0.54 -6.86 -6.85
N ASP A 78 -0.01 -8.06 -6.58
CA ASP A 78 0.78 -8.84 -7.53
C ASP A 78 -0.07 -9.93 -8.19
N ARG A 79 -0.10 -9.90 -9.53
CA ARG A 79 -0.84 -10.85 -10.40
C ARG A 79 -0.51 -12.33 -10.19
N GLN A 80 0.54 -12.68 -9.45
CA GLN A 80 0.86 -14.07 -9.09
C GLN A 80 0.00 -14.63 -7.96
N PHE A 81 -0.63 -13.76 -7.19
CA PHE A 81 -1.41 -14.13 -6.02
C PHE A 81 -2.89 -13.79 -6.25
N PRO A 82 -3.78 -14.32 -5.39
CA PRO A 82 -5.17 -13.89 -5.38
C PRO A 82 -5.28 -12.37 -5.16
N ASN A 83 -6.27 -11.76 -5.79
CA ASN A 83 -6.51 -10.31 -5.76
C ASN A 83 -7.41 -9.85 -4.60
N SER A 84 -7.46 -10.62 -3.50
CA SER A 84 -8.18 -10.26 -2.28
C SER A 84 -7.41 -10.73 -1.06
N VAL A 85 -7.59 -10.03 0.07
CA VAL A 85 -6.91 -10.37 1.33
C VAL A 85 -7.27 -11.77 1.75
N CYS A 86 -8.56 -12.08 1.83
CA CYS A 86 -9.00 -13.43 2.15
C CYS A 86 -8.48 -14.47 1.14
N GLY A 87 -8.39 -14.15 -0.15
CA GLY A 87 -7.80 -15.04 -1.15
C GLY A 87 -6.32 -15.34 -0.85
N VAL A 88 -5.52 -14.33 -0.52
CA VAL A 88 -4.09 -14.48 -0.17
C VAL A 88 -3.92 -15.30 1.10
N VAL A 89 -4.68 -15.02 2.16
CA VAL A 89 -4.50 -15.71 3.45
C VAL A 89 -4.99 -17.16 3.43
N ASN A 90 -5.94 -17.47 2.56
CA ASN A 90 -6.46 -18.82 2.37
C ASN A 90 -5.73 -19.60 1.26
N GLN A 91 -4.66 -19.05 0.68
CA GLN A 91 -3.90 -19.73 -0.36
C GLN A 91 -3.17 -20.97 0.21
N GLY A 92 -3.24 -22.09 -0.53
CA GLY A 92 -2.55 -23.33 -0.21
C GLY A 92 -3.41 -24.57 -0.48
N LYS A 93 -2.84 -25.75 -0.26
CA LYS A 93 -3.55 -27.03 -0.30
C LYS A 93 -3.56 -27.66 1.09
N ALA A 94 -4.45 -28.63 1.34
CA ALA A 94 -4.45 -29.39 2.58
C ALA A 94 -3.06 -30.00 2.85
N GLY A 95 -2.41 -29.56 3.93
CA GLY A 95 -1.04 -29.97 4.31
C GLY A 95 0.10 -29.03 3.88
N ALA A 96 -0.18 -28.02 3.04
CA ALA A 96 0.78 -27.01 2.58
C ALA A 96 0.10 -25.63 2.49
N CYS A 97 -0.31 -25.10 3.65
CA CYS A 97 -0.98 -23.80 3.72
C CYS A 97 0.02 -22.67 3.82
N GLN A 98 -0.31 -21.53 3.22
CA GLN A 98 0.54 -20.35 3.22
C GLN A 98 0.68 -19.72 4.61
N PHE A 99 -0.36 -19.80 5.44
CA PHE A 99 -0.38 -19.35 6.83
C PHE A 99 -0.81 -20.51 7.74
N SER A 100 0.02 -20.80 8.73
CA SER A 100 -0.03 -22.06 9.48
C SER A 100 -1.31 -22.24 10.29
N TYR A 101 -1.89 -21.13 10.76
CA TYR A 101 -3.12 -21.15 11.57
C TYR A 101 -4.35 -21.61 10.79
N ASN A 102 -4.29 -21.55 9.46
CA ASN A 102 -5.37 -21.95 8.58
C ASN A 102 -5.25 -23.41 8.10
N CYS A 103 -4.24 -24.14 8.58
CA CYS A 103 -4.05 -25.53 8.22
C CYS A 103 -4.98 -26.49 8.96
N GLY A 104 -5.51 -27.48 8.22
CA GLY A 104 -6.24 -28.61 8.79
C GLY A 104 -7.69 -28.32 9.18
N GLY A 105 -8.28 -27.23 8.70
CA GLY A 105 -9.72 -26.93 8.82
C GLY A 105 -10.21 -26.63 10.25
N LYS A 106 -9.32 -26.65 11.25
CA LYS A 106 -9.66 -26.31 12.63
C LYS A 106 -9.30 -24.85 12.91
N GLN A 107 -10.31 -24.04 13.21
CA GLN A 107 -10.08 -22.66 13.62
C GLN A 107 -9.35 -22.64 14.97
N ARG A 108 -8.17 -22.01 15.01
CA ARG A 108 -7.45 -21.78 16.26
C ARG A 108 -8.13 -20.64 17.03
N PRO A 109 -8.36 -20.77 18.35
CA PRO A 109 -9.00 -19.72 19.12
C PRO A 109 -8.05 -18.55 19.37
N ILE A 110 -8.57 -17.33 19.34
CA ILE A 110 -7.91 -16.14 19.90
C ILE A 110 -7.95 -16.27 21.41
N ARG A 111 -6.78 -16.19 22.06
CA ARG A 111 -6.62 -16.36 23.51
C ARG A 111 -6.17 -15.08 24.21
N GLU A 112 -5.65 -14.12 23.47
CA GLU A 112 -5.10 -12.87 24.00
C GLU A 112 -5.83 -11.67 23.38
N LYS A 113 -6.92 -11.25 24.03
CA LYS A 113 -7.79 -10.18 23.51
C LYS A 113 -7.03 -8.88 23.21
N ALA A 114 -6.15 -8.44 24.11
CA ALA A 114 -5.37 -7.22 23.92
C ALA A 114 -4.42 -7.30 22.71
N ALA A 115 -3.81 -8.48 22.49
CA ALA A 115 -2.95 -8.68 21.32
C ALA A 115 -3.75 -8.73 20.02
N TYR A 116 -4.95 -9.32 20.05
CA TYR A 116 -5.85 -9.32 18.92
C TYR A 116 -6.35 -7.90 18.56
N MET A 117 -6.71 -7.08 19.55
CA MET A 117 -7.09 -5.69 19.30
C MET A 117 -5.97 -4.91 18.60
N ARG A 118 -4.71 -5.08 19.03
CA ARG A 118 -3.57 -4.46 18.32
C ARG A 118 -3.45 -4.95 16.88
N ALA A 119 -3.60 -6.26 16.65
CA ALA A 119 -3.56 -6.82 15.29
C ALA A 119 -4.70 -6.28 14.42
N HIS A 120 -5.90 -6.10 15.00
CA HIS A 120 -7.06 -5.51 14.36
C HIS A 120 -6.81 -4.05 13.98
N ASP A 121 -6.29 -3.23 14.90
CA ASP A 121 -5.99 -1.81 14.63
C ASP A 121 -4.93 -1.66 13.52
N VAL A 122 -3.93 -2.54 13.50
CA VAL A 122 -2.94 -2.60 12.40
C VAL A 122 -3.58 -2.99 11.08
N ALA A 123 -4.46 -4.00 11.08
CA ALA A 123 -5.18 -4.44 9.90
C ALA A 123 -6.07 -3.33 9.32
N GLU A 124 -6.85 -2.68 10.17
CA GLU A 124 -7.73 -1.56 9.80
C GLU A 124 -6.92 -0.41 9.19
N ALA A 125 -5.83 0.00 9.85
CA ALA A 125 -4.95 1.05 9.31
C ALA A 125 -4.36 0.67 7.95
N ALA A 126 -3.88 -0.58 7.79
CA ALA A 126 -3.32 -1.05 6.53
C ALA A 126 -4.35 -1.05 5.40
N LEU A 127 -5.57 -1.49 5.67
CA LEU A 127 -6.68 -1.49 4.72
C LEU A 127 -7.17 -0.09 4.36
N ASN A 128 -7.03 0.86 5.29
CA ASN A 128 -7.32 2.28 5.06
C ASN A 128 -6.15 3.04 4.39
N GLY A 129 -5.16 2.32 3.83
CA GLY A 129 -4.11 2.92 3.01
C GLY A 129 -2.90 3.45 3.79
N ALA A 130 -2.64 2.93 4.99
CA ALA A 130 -1.40 3.26 5.70
C ALA A 130 -0.15 2.97 4.83
N PRO A 131 0.93 3.77 4.95
CA PRO A 131 2.13 3.61 4.14
C PRO A 131 2.77 2.22 4.27
N ARG A 132 3.24 1.70 3.13
CA ARG A 132 3.91 0.41 2.97
C ARG A 132 5.38 0.60 2.64
N THR A 133 6.19 0.88 3.65
CA THR A 133 7.60 1.28 3.49
C THR A 133 8.57 0.40 4.29
N LEU A 134 8.09 -0.64 4.97
CA LEU A 134 8.90 -1.39 5.94
C LEU A 134 9.67 -2.54 5.29
N THR A 135 9.20 -3.07 4.16
CA THR A 135 9.69 -4.36 3.64
C THR A 135 10.34 -4.27 2.26
N GLU A 136 10.40 -3.07 1.68
CA GLU A 136 10.91 -2.83 0.31
C GLU A 136 10.22 -3.71 -0.75
N GLY A 137 8.90 -3.87 -0.62
CA GLY A 137 8.09 -4.67 -1.55
C GLY A 137 8.24 -6.18 -1.36
N ALA A 138 8.47 -6.64 -0.13
CA ALA A 138 8.52 -8.07 0.16
C ALA A 138 7.16 -8.73 -0.11
N THR A 139 7.20 -9.95 -0.63
CA THR A 139 6.04 -10.83 -0.79
C THR A 139 6.22 -12.14 -0.04
N TYR A 140 7.30 -12.29 0.72
CA TYR A 140 7.60 -13.49 1.52
C TYR A 140 8.27 -13.08 2.83
N PHE A 141 8.07 -13.87 3.88
CA PHE A 141 8.81 -13.76 5.12
C PHE A 141 8.92 -15.12 5.81
N HIS A 142 9.84 -15.24 6.76
CA HIS A 142 9.87 -16.35 7.70
C HIS A 142 10.41 -15.91 9.06
N ALA A 143 10.08 -16.66 10.12
CA ALA A 143 10.68 -16.51 11.43
C ALA A 143 12.16 -16.90 11.42
N THR A 144 12.99 -16.24 12.22
CA THR A 144 14.44 -16.51 12.32
C THR A 144 14.77 -17.94 12.77
N SER A 145 13.82 -18.63 13.42
CA SER A 145 13.92 -20.02 13.85
C SER A 145 13.70 -21.05 12.73
N VAL A 146 13.23 -20.62 11.57
CA VAL A 146 12.91 -21.49 10.42
C VAL A 146 13.83 -21.16 9.24
N ARG A 147 14.16 -22.16 8.42
CA ARG A 147 15.10 -22.00 7.30
C ARG A 147 14.56 -22.60 6.00
N PRO A 148 13.61 -21.93 5.32
CA PRO A 148 13.01 -22.47 4.12
C PRO A 148 14.00 -22.44 2.93
N SER A 149 13.91 -23.42 2.03
CA SER A 149 14.85 -23.57 0.91
C SER A 149 14.85 -22.37 -0.05
N TRP A 150 13.69 -21.75 -0.28
CA TRP A 150 13.53 -20.58 -1.14
C TRP A 150 14.28 -19.34 -0.62
N SER A 151 14.53 -19.24 0.69
CA SER A 151 15.21 -18.06 1.29
C SER A 151 16.64 -17.86 0.79
N ARG A 152 17.26 -18.91 0.24
CA ARG A 152 18.59 -18.86 -0.39
C ARG A 152 18.59 -18.25 -1.79
N LYS A 153 17.42 -18.21 -2.44
CA LYS A 153 17.26 -17.72 -3.82
C LYS A 153 16.69 -16.30 -3.86
N PHE A 154 15.85 -15.97 -2.90
CA PHE A 154 15.20 -14.67 -2.82
C PHE A 154 16.12 -13.61 -2.23
N LEU A 155 15.90 -12.36 -2.67
CA LEU A 155 16.59 -11.21 -2.12
C LEU A 155 16.00 -10.91 -0.73
N ARG A 156 16.85 -10.96 0.30
CA ARG A 156 16.49 -10.49 1.64
C ARG A 156 16.40 -8.97 1.63
N THR A 157 15.23 -8.43 1.97
CA THR A 157 14.97 -6.99 1.94
C THR A 157 15.06 -6.36 3.33
N ALA A 158 14.45 -6.99 4.33
CA ALA A 158 14.41 -6.46 5.69
C ALA A 158 14.51 -7.56 6.75
N ARG A 159 14.85 -7.15 7.98
CA ARG A 159 14.66 -7.94 9.19
C ARG A 159 14.01 -7.05 10.24
N ILE A 160 12.83 -7.43 10.72
CA ILE A 160 12.07 -6.67 11.71
C ILE A 160 11.61 -7.65 12.77
N GLY A 161 12.02 -7.41 14.02
CA GLY A 161 11.80 -8.35 15.12
C GLY A 161 12.38 -9.73 14.81
N SER A 162 11.55 -10.77 14.94
CA SER A 162 11.92 -12.15 14.66
C SER A 162 11.65 -12.58 13.20
N HIS A 163 11.22 -11.67 12.34
CA HIS A 163 10.95 -11.94 10.93
C HIS A 163 12.04 -11.44 9.98
N ILE A 164 12.30 -12.23 8.94
CA ILE A 164 13.14 -11.86 7.81
C ILE A 164 12.25 -11.82 6.56
N PHE A 165 12.32 -10.72 5.81
CA PHE A 165 11.47 -10.41 4.67
C PHE A 165 12.23 -10.51 3.35
N TYR A 166 11.52 -10.92 2.30
CA TYR A 166 12.08 -11.29 1.02
C TYR A 166 11.20 -10.89 -0.16
N ARG A 167 11.85 -10.62 -1.29
CA ARG A 167 11.22 -10.57 -2.62
C ARG A 167 11.97 -11.47 -3.61
N PRO A 168 11.30 -12.04 -4.62
CA PRO A 168 11.97 -12.79 -5.67
C PRO A 168 13.05 -11.95 -6.38
N SER A 169 14.23 -12.53 -6.60
CA SER A 169 15.20 -12.00 -7.57
C SER A 169 14.66 -12.26 -8.99
N GLY A 170 14.75 -11.29 -9.91
CA GLY A 170 14.28 -11.48 -11.31
C GLY A 170 15.04 -12.63 -12.01
N ASN A 171 14.56 -13.31 -13.04
CA ASN A 171 13.25 -13.43 -13.68
C ASN A 171 12.64 -14.79 -13.20
N ARG A 172 11.43 -14.78 -12.58
CA ARG A 172 10.47 -15.89 -12.26
C ARG A 172 10.88 -17.35 -12.58
N ARG A 173 10.52 -18.42 -11.86
CA ARG A 173 9.47 -18.72 -10.89
C ARG A 173 10.10 -19.46 -9.71
N VAL A 174 9.69 -19.16 -8.49
CA VAL A 174 9.90 -20.10 -7.38
C VAL A 174 8.53 -20.69 -7.04
N ALA A 175 8.20 -21.75 -7.78
CA ALA A 175 7.39 -22.80 -7.23
C ALA A 175 8.22 -23.48 -6.13
N SER A 176 7.62 -23.74 -4.97
CA SER A 176 8.22 -24.59 -3.95
C SER A 176 7.12 -25.38 -3.27
N ASN A 177 7.21 -26.71 -3.47
CA ASN A 177 6.67 -27.86 -2.76
C ASN A 177 5.34 -27.73 -2.02
#